data_AF-A0A166H0N7-F1
#
_entry.id   AF-A0A166H0N7-F1
#
_cell.length_a   1.000
_cell.length_b   1.000
_cell.length_c   1.000
_cell.angle_alpha   90.00
_cell.angle_beta   90.00
_cell.angle_gamma   90.00
#
_symmetry.space_group_name_H-M   'P 1'
#
loop_
_entity.id
_entity.type
_entity.pdbx_description
1 polymer ?
#
loop_
_entity_poly.entity_id
_entity_poly.type
_entity_poly.pdbx_seq_one_letter_code
_entity_poly.pdbx_strand_id
1 'polypeptide(L)'
;MDDWHENEMCNFVPEHICIYSTSNVHYTLLLPSTSPLWPSDALAIPYVRVKYIHCLLCKTIAYNSTVSNIRIRVLREISVFVFLQITMTDMYIPPTGIYFRLLGFSSNDVIFSRSMEPQVNSFSSSTKYDDQYFTLVPGTGTHQGTYLIRSKVTEKVLFCRDTEKPYVGHTDVYGTDESEYYGVNWFKIEPGTGKYAKHFRLRTPVNDIVIFTRTDMQPWIGYHPAKDVFANHFFSFDYEDMEFVDIVYDIKAGKLIQSPPYEVRNFVVRSRSTQEQESSSQEYTETVTNTSQFEESRGLTISAGVTISGSVPGFADVEVRMDASATRESKWGKSETFTKTWVTKYPAKAQPGRTVRVIVTIERGSLEVPYKIRQKSKSTGQIGETTGIWKGVSSGNTTVEYRDE
;
A
#
# COMPACT_ATOMS: atom_id res chain seq x y z
N MET A 1 -29.21 68.83 10.16
CA MET A 1 -30.01 69.31 9.03
C MET A 1 -30.12 68.20 8.01
N ASP A 2 -31.00 67.20 8.11
CA ASP A 2 -31.90 66.63 9.14
C ASP A 2 -32.40 65.32 8.48
N ASP A 3 -32.28 64.17 9.16
CA ASP A 3 -33.37 63.37 9.76
C ASP A 3 -34.48 62.92 8.79
N TRP A 4 -34.59 61.62 8.46
CA TRP A 4 -35.19 60.48 9.20
C TRP A 4 -36.67 60.21 8.83
N HIS A 5 -36.95 58.98 8.35
CA HIS A 5 -38.08 58.04 8.58
C HIS A 5 -38.09 56.98 7.44
N GLU A 6 -37.86 55.67 7.69
CA GLU A 6 -38.82 54.61 8.15
C GLU A 6 -40.00 54.39 7.18
N ASN A 7 -40.52 53.22 6.80
CA ASN A 7 -40.38 51.77 7.04
C ASN A 7 -41.05 51.09 5.81
N GLU A 8 -40.71 49.87 5.36
CA GLU A 8 -41.43 48.60 5.63
C GLU A 8 -40.60 47.47 4.98
N MET A 9 -39.99 46.55 5.73
CA MET A 9 -40.49 45.22 6.14
C MET A 9 -41.08 44.33 5.03
N CYS A 10 -40.30 43.33 4.61
CA CYS A 10 -40.83 42.01 4.23
C CYS A 10 -39.93 40.93 4.82
N ASN A 11 -40.50 40.15 5.74
CA ASN A 11 -39.90 39.07 6.51
C ASN A 11 -39.61 37.85 5.63
N PHE A 12 -38.40 37.29 5.70
CA PHE A 12 -38.16 35.85 5.53
C PHE A 12 -36.82 35.45 6.14
N VAL A 13 -36.86 34.74 7.26
CA VAL A 13 -35.79 33.89 7.82
C VAL A 13 -36.50 32.83 8.70
N PRO A 14 -35.88 31.69 9.09
CA PRO A 14 -34.61 31.11 8.64
C PRO A 14 -34.69 29.60 8.38
N GLU A 15 -33.73 29.05 7.64
CA GLU A 15 -33.09 27.83 8.13
C GLU A 15 -31.58 28.02 8.13
N HIS A 16 -31.04 27.95 9.35
CA HIS A 16 -29.63 28.05 9.68
C HIS A 16 -28.88 26.82 9.16
N ILE A 17 -27.77 27.04 8.45
CA ILE A 17 -26.65 26.11 8.44
C ILE A 17 -25.47 26.84 9.07
N CYS A 18 -25.31 26.65 10.38
CA CYS A 18 -24.07 26.95 11.07
C CYS A 18 -23.12 25.77 10.91
N ILE A 19 -21.98 26.01 10.28
CA ILE A 19 -20.81 25.13 10.29
C ILE A 19 -19.81 25.75 11.28
N TYR A 20 -19.56 25.08 12.41
CA TYR A 20 -18.34 25.10 13.25
C TYR A 20 -18.56 23.99 14.31
N SER A 21 -17.60 23.27 14.87
CA SER A 21 -16.19 22.98 14.64
C SER A 21 -15.77 22.02 15.77
N THR A 22 -14.59 21.42 15.63
CA THR A 22 -13.70 20.89 16.69
C THR A 22 -14.01 19.57 17.43
N SER A 23 -13.05 18.66 17.26
CA SER A 23 -12.42 17.78 18.26
C SER A 23 -13.26 16.75 19.02
N ASN A 24 -13.13 15.48 18.63
CA ASN A 24 -13.34 14.37 19.56
C ASN A 24 -12.03 14.11 20.32
N VAL A 25 -11.97 14.62 21.54
CA VAL A 25 -11.09 14.11 22.61
C VAL A 25 -11.82 12.95 23.27
N HIS A 26 -11.19 11.77 23.31
CA HIS A 26 -11.67 10.63 24.08
C HIS A 26 -11.43 10.87 25.58
N TYR A 27 -12.50 10.85 26.39
CA TYR A 27 -12.39 10.57 27.82
C TYR A 27 -12.96 9.18 28.11
N THR A 28 -12.12 8.31 28.68
CA THR A 28 -12.54 7.04 29.27
C THR A 28 -12.97 7.32 30.70
N LEU A 29 -14.27 7.17 31.00
CA LEU A 29 -14.76 7.18 32.38
C LEU A 29 -14.72 5.75 32.92
N LEU A 30 -13.84 5.48 33.89
CA LEU A 30 -13.88 4.28 34.72
C LEU A 30 -14.73 4.57 35.97
N LEU A 31 -15.72 3.73 36.25
CA LEU A 31 -16.37 3.67 37.57
C LEU A 31 -16.28 2.24 38.12
N PRO A 32 -15.95 2.06 39.42
CA PRO A 32 -15.82 0.75 40.03
C PRO A 32 -17.14 0.24 40.63
N SER A 33 -17.08 -1.04 41.00
CA SER A 33 -18.14 -1.98 41.41
C SER A 33 -18.91 -1.64 42.70
N THR A 34 -20.16 -2.11 42.80
CA THR A 34 -20.64 -3.21 43.68
C THR A 34 -22.19 -3.24 43.70
N SER A 35 -22.74 -4.43 43.94
CA SER A 35 -24.13 -4.90 43.80
C SER A 35 -25.02 -4.62 45.06
N PRO A 36 -26.23 -5.22 45.20
CA PRO A 36 -27.47 -5.11 44.41
C PRO A 36 -28.67 -4.63 45.28
N LEU A 37 -29.81 -4.23 44.68
CA LEU A 37 -31.18 -4.41 45.22
C LEU A 37 -32.23 -3.87 44.20
N TRP A 38 -33.22 -4.69 43.87
CA TRP A 38 -34.48 -4.36 43.20
C TRP A 38 -35.52 -3.93 44.27
N PRO A 39 -36.69 -3.29 43.97
CA PRO A 39 -37.51 -3.54 42.78
C PRO A 39 -38.28 -2.35 42.13
N SER A 40 -38.87 -2.69 40.98
CA SER A 40 -40.09 -2.15 40.35
C SER A 40 -40.19 -0.65 40.11
N ASP A 41 -40.08 -0.25 38.84
CA ASP A 41 -41.24 0.30 38.13
C ASP A 41 -41.00 0.38 36.62
N ALA A 42 -42.04 0.02 35.87
CA ALA A 42 -42.06 -0.06 34.42
C ALA A 42 -42.18 1.35 33.81
N LEU A 43 -41.20 1.73 32.99
CA LEU A 43 -41.30 2.86 32.07
C LEU A 43 -41.03 2.38 30.65
N ALA A 44 -42.09 2.45 29.84
CA ALA A 44 -42.08 2.11 28.44
C ALA A 44 -41.15 3.05 27.65
N ILE A 45 -40.14 2.49 27.00
CA ILE A 45 -39.30 3.18 26.02
C ILE A 45 -40.02 3.10 24.66
N PRO A 46 -40.23 4.21 23.93
CA PRO A 46 -40.83 4.14 22.61
C PRO A 46 -39.86 3.50 21.61
N TYR A 47 -40.37 2.49 20.91
CA TYR A 47 -39.79 1.89 19.71
C TYR A 47 -39.52 2.98 18.65
N VAL A 48 -38.28 3.45 18.53
CA VAL A 48 -37.86 4.25 17.38
C VAL A 48 -37.65 3.30 16.20
N ARG A 49 -38.58 3.36 15.23
CA ARG A 49 -38.58 2.52 14.02
C ARG A 49 -37.29 2.71 13.21
N VAL A 50 -36.61 1.59 12.93
CA VAL A 50 -35.44 1.39 12.06
C VAL A 50 -35.77 1.64 10.58
N LYS A 51 -36.37 2.78 10.23
CA LYS A 51 -36.58 3.20 8.83
C LYS A 51 -35.64 4.34 8.40
N TYR A 52 -35.11 5.12 9.35
CA TYR A 52 -34.30 6.30 9.04
C TYR A 52 -32.82 6.00 8.71
N ILE A 53 -32.24 4.94 9.27
CA ILE A 53 -30.82 4.59 9.04
C ILE A 53 -30.58 4.10 7.60
N HIS A 54 -31.56 3.44 6.99
CA HIS A 54 -31.44 2.94 5.61
C HIS A 54 -31.42 4.08 4.57
N CYS A 55 -32.07 5.22 4.87
CA CYS A 55 -32.14 6.35 3.93
C CYS A 55 -30.89 7.23 3.97
N LEU A 56 -30.26 7.42 5.14
CA LEU A 56 -29.01 8.18 5.26
C LEU A 56 -27.84 7.45 4.60
N LEU A 57 -27.68 6.14 4.81
CA LEU A 57 -26.59 5.38 4.18
C LEU A 57 -26.68 5.41 2.64
N CYS A 58 -27.87 5.23 2.07
CA CYS A 58 -28.05 5.29 0.62
C CYS A 58 -27.80 6.70 0.04
N LYS A 59 -28.16 7.78 0.76
CA LYS A 59 -27.89 9.16 0.30
C LYS A 59 -26.41 9.53 0.36
N THR A 60 -25.68 9.11 1.40
CA THR A 60 -24.24 9.38 1.51
C THR A 60 -23.43 8.58 0.50
N ILE A 61 -23.84 7.34 0.19
CA ILE A 61 -23.21 6.49 -0.84
C ILE A 61 -23.46 7.04 -2.27
N ALA A 62 -24.61 7.67 -2.52
CA ALA A 62 -24.91 8.25 -3.83
C ALA A 62 -24.16 9.58 -4.12
N TYR A 63 -23.70 10.29 -3.08
CA TYR A 63 -23.07 11.61 -3.23
C TYR A 63 -21.54 11.57 -3.38
N ASN A 64 -20.90 10.42 -3.08
CA ASN A 64 -19.45 10.23 -3.24
C ASN A 64 -19.13 8.83 -3.78
N SER A 65 -18.87 8.79 -5.09
CA SER A 65 -18.18 7.74 -5.86
C SER A 65 -18.76 6.32 -5.95
N THR A 66 -18.47 5.73 -7.11
CA THR A 66 -18.94 4.46 -7.66
C THR A 66 -18.52 3.26 -6.83
N VAL A 67 -19.46 2.73 -6.04
CA VAL A 67 -19.31 1.44 -5.36
C VAL A 67 -19.40 0.30 -6.37
N SER A 68 -18.36 -0.54 -6.45
CA SER A 68 -18.41 -1.80 -7.19
C SER A 68 -18.49 -2.97 -6.21
N ASN A 69 -19.54 -3.78 -6.35
CA ASN A 69 -19.84 -5.01 -5.59
C ASN A 69 -20.16 -4.86 -4.10
N ILE A 70 -21.45 -4.66 -3.80
CA ILE A 70 -22.02 -4.87 -2.46
C ILE A 70 -22.64 -6.27 -2.40
N ARG A 71 -22.14 -7.16 -1.53
CA ARG A 71 -22.84 -8.39 -1.14
C ARG A 71 -23.37 -8.24 0.28
N ILE A 72 -24.67 -8.04 0.43
CA ILE A 72 -25.35 -8.03 1.73
C ILE A 72 -25.96 -9.41 1.94
N ARG A 73 -25.55 -10.10 3.02
CA ARG A 73 -26.20 -11.34 3.47
C ARG A 73 -26.96 -11.02 4.75
N VAL A 74 -28.29 -11.00 4.67
CA VAL A 74 -29.16 -10.74 5.82
C VAL A 74 -29.39 -12.05 6.57
N LEU A 75 -28.92 -12.13 7.81
CA LEU A 75 -29.31 -13.17 8.76
C LEU A 75 -30.26 -12.55 9.78
N ARG A 76 -31.36 -13.25 10.10
CA ARG A 76 -32.38 -12.78 11.04
C ARG A 76 -31.75 -12.61 12.44
N GLU A 77 -32.02 -11.44 13.03
CA GLU A 77 -31.80 -11.08 14.44
C GLU A 77 -30.36 -10.96 14.98
N ILE A 78 -29.42 -10.42 14.21
CA ILE A 78 -28.16 -9.91 14.77
C ILE A 78 -27.85 -8.55 14.15
N SER A 79 -27.56 -7.55 14.98
CA SER A 79 -27.05 -6.24 14.56
C SER A 79 -25.89 -6.40 13.58
N VAL A 80 -26.14 -6.14 12.29
CA VAL A 80 -25.12 -6.23 11.24
C VAL A 80 -24.28 -4.96 11.26
N PHE A 81 -23.09 -5.05 11.84
CA PHE A 81 -22.05 -4.04 11.61
C PHE A 81 -21.44 -4.29 10.22
N VAL A 82 -21.84 -3.48 9.24
CA VAL A 82 -21.19 -3.45 7.93
C VAL A 82 -19.91 -2.63 8.08
N PHE A 83 -18.78 -3.31 8.27
CA PHE A 83 -17.47 -2.69 8.10
C PHE A 83 -17.23 -2.49 6.59
N LEU A 84 -17.57 -1.31 6.08
CA LEU A 84 -17.17 -0.90 4.75
C LEU A 84 -15.70 -0.48 4.80
N GLN A 85 -14.79 -1.43 4.62
CA GLN A 85 -13.37 -1.13 4.48
C GLN A 85 -13.15 -0.59 3.06
N ILE A 86 -13.36 0.72 2.87
CA ILE A 86 -12.92 1.43 1.67
C ILE A 86 -11.41 1.46 1.75
N THR A 87 -10.75 0.47 1.15
CA THR A 87 -9.31 0.58 0.88
C THR A 87 -9.15 1.61 -0.22
N MET A 88 -9.00 2.89 0.13
CA MET A 88 -8.38 3.83 -0.79
C MET A 88 -6.98 3.28 -1.04
N THR A 89 -6.78 2.73 -2.24
CA THR A 89 -5.44 2.50 -2.76
C THR A 89 -4.81 3.87 -2.91
N ASP A 90 -4.18 4.36 -1.84
CA ASP A 90 -3.35 5.56 -1.91
C ASP A 90 -2.24 5.25 -2.90
N MET A 91 -2.40 5.79 -4.09
CA MET A 91 -1.38 5.77 -5.12
C MET A 91 -0.15 6.51 -4.56
N TYR A 92 1.02 5.92 -4.73
CA TYR A 92 2.26 6.59 -4.36
C TYR A 92 2.54 7.73 -5.34
N ILE A 93 2.69 8.94 -4.78
CA ILE A 93 3.11 10.13 -5.51
C ILE A 93 4.59 10.37 -5.20
N PRO A 94 5.48 10.40 -6.21
CA PRO A 94 6.91 10.59 -5.95
C PRO A 94 7.18 11.95 -5.29
N PRO A 95 8.09 12.01 -4.30
CA PRO A 95 8.57 13.27 -3.78
C PRO A 95 9.33 14.06 -4.87
N THR A 96 9.44 15.37 -4.67
CA THR A 96 10.25 16.24 -5.52
C THR A 96 11.69 15.73 -5.58
N GLY A 97 12.27 15.76 -6.79
CA GLY A 97 13.65 15.32 -7.04
C GLY A 97 13.79 13.86 -7.45
N ILE A 98 12.72 13.06 -7.44
CA ILE A 98 12.69 11.78 -8.16
C ILE A 98 12.14 12.05 -9.57
N TYR A 99 12.89 11.65 -10.59
CA TYR A 99 12.46 11.77 -11.97
C TYR A 99 11.67 10.55 -12.43
N PHE A 100 10.69 10.78 -13.31
CA PHE A 100 9.87 9.75 -13.93
C PHE A 100 9.46 10.18 -15.34
N ARG A 101 9.08 9.19 -16.14
CA ARG A 101 8.39 9.38 -17.41
C ARG A 101 6.89 9.16 -17.20
N LEU A 102 6.06 9.87 -17.97
CA LEU A 102 4.60 9.71 -17.93
C LEU A 102 4.17 8.71 -19.02
N LEU A 103 4.05 7.44 -18.65
CA LEU A 103 3.73 6.35 -19.57
C LEU A 103 2.21 6.24 -19.80
N GLY A 104 1.76 6.54 -21.02
CA GLY A 104 0.36 6.46 -21.42
C GLY A 104 -0.15 5.02 -21.54
N PHE A 105 -1.26 4.70 -20.88
CA PHE A 105 -1.86 3.37 -20.86
C PHE A 105 -2.23 2.86 -22.26
N SER A 106 -2.85 3.73 -23.08
CA SER A 106 -3.36 3.34 -24.40
C SER A 106 -2.31 3.44 -25.51
N SER A 107 -1.41 4.43 -25.44
CA SER A 107 -0.39 4.67 -26.46
C SER A 107 0.85 3.79 -26.28
N ASN A 108 1.16 3.40 -25.03
CA ASN A 108 2.46 2.86 -24.63
C ASN A 108 3.64 3.82 -24.97
N ASP A 109 3.32 5.10 -25.12
CA ASP A 109 4.27 6.18 -25.34
C ASP A 109 4.45 6.97 -24.03
N VAL A 110 5.59 7.65 -23.92
CA VAL A 110 5.88 8.62 -22.86
C VAL A 110 5.81 10.04 -23.39
N ILE A 111 5.35 10.98 -22.57
CA ILE A 111 5.42 12.41 -22.88
C ILE A 111 6.88 12.85 -22.89
N PHE A 112 7.25 13.75 -23.80
CA PHE A 112 8.53 14.46 -23.77
C PHE A 112 8.33 15.98 -23.80
N SER A 113 9.35 16.71 -23.38
CA SER A 113 9.39 18.17 -23.32
C SER A 113 10.80 18.69 -23.61
N ARG A 114 10.95 19.43 -24.72
CA ARG A 114 12.24 19.89 -25.28
C ARG A 114 12.13 21.26 -25.92
N SER A 115 13.26 21.89 -26.25
CA SER A 115 13.28 23.25 -26.82
C SER A 115 12.97 23.32 -28.32
N MET A 116 13.11 22.20 -29.05
CA MET A 116 12.86 22.12 -30.50
C MET A 116 11.46 21.62 -30.81
N GLU A 117 10.87 22.09 -31.92
CA GLU A 117 9.55 21.62 -32.36
C GLU A 117 9.53 20.13 -32.77
N PRO A 118 8.41 19.40 -32.50
CA PRO A 118 7.39 19.77 -31.52
C PRO A 118 7.98 19.87 -30.12
N GLN A 119 7.66 20.93 -29.38
CA GLN A 119 8.20 21.16 -28.03
C GLN A 119 7.70 20.14 -27.00
N VAL A 120 6.42 19.77 -27.09
CA VAL A 120 5.79 18.74 -26.25
C VAL A 120 5.03 17.78 -27.17
N ASN A 121 5.30 16.48 -27.03
CA ASN A 121 4.58 15.42 -27.73
C ASN A 121 4.75 14.10 -26.96
N SER A 122 4.35 12.98 -27.55
CA SER A 122 4.64 11.64 -27.06
C SER A 122 5.62 10.90 -27.98
N PHE A 123 6.39 9.96 -27.41
CA PHE A 123 7.29 9.08 -28.14
C PHE A 123 7.31 7.69 -27.50
N SER A 124 7.69 6.67 -28.27
CA SER A 124 7.76 5.29 -27.79
C SER A 124 8.52 5.16 -26.46
N SER A 125 7.94 4.46 -25.50
CA SER A 125 8.54 4.16 -24.19
C SER A 125 9.78 3.26 -24.25
N SER A 126 9.97 2.56 -25.38
CA SER A 126 11.04 1.58 -25.59
C SER A 126 12.44 2.20 -25.57
N THR A 127 12.57 3.46 -25.97
CA THR A 127 13.83 4.20 -25.95
C THR A 127 13.74 5.33 -24.95
N LYS A 128 14.69 5.38 -24.02
CA LYS A 128 14.75 6.40 -22.96
C LYS A 128 15.57 7.61 -23.45
N TYR A 129 14.98 8.80 -23.42
CA TYR A 129 15.65 10.07 -23.68
C TYR A 129 15.54 11.00 -22.46
N ASP A 130 16.49 11.91 -22.28
CA ASP A 130 16.47 12.84 -21.15
C ASP A 130 15.25 13.78 -21.17
N ASP A 131 14.76 14.14 -22.36
CA ASP A 131 13.60 15.03 -22.53
C ASP A 131 12.26 14.36 -22.16
N GLN A 132 12.26 13.07 -21.83
CA GLN A 132 11.08 12.33 -21.36
C GLN A 132 10.90 12.38 -19.84
N TYR A 133 11.86 12.91 -19.09
CA TYR A 133 11.85 12.88 -17.63
C TYR A 133 11.26 14.16 -17.04
N PHE A 134 10.43 13.96 -16.01
CA PHE A 134 9.78 15.01 -15.24
C PHE A 134 9.92 14.75 -13.75
N THR A 135 9.75 15.80 -12.95
CA THR A 135 9.55 15.70 -11.50
C THR A 135 8.30 16.47 -11.09
N LEU A 136 7.75 16.15 -9.91
CA LEU A 136 6.61 16.88 -9.36
C LEU A 136 7.07 18.01 -8.44
N VAL A 137 6.41 19.17 -8.58
CA VAL A 137 6.49 20.26 -7.61
C VAL A 137 5.13 20.36 -6.91
N PRO A 138 5.03 20.01 -5.60
CA PRO A 138 3.77 20.04 -4.89
C PRO A 138 3.28 21.48 -4.72
N GLY A 139 1.99 21.71 -4.99
CA GLY A 139 1.35 23.00 -4.78
C GLY A 139 1.19 23.34 -3.31
N THR A 140 1.29 24.63 -3.02
CA THR A 140 1.06 25.23 -1.70
C THR A 140 -0.15 26.16 -1.76
N GLY A 141 -0.65 26.62 -0.61
CA GLY A 141 -1.76 27.58 -0.56
C GLY A 141 -3.01 27.08 -1.29
N THR A 142 -3.53 27.87 -2.24
CA THR A 142 -4.71 27.55 -3.06
C THR A 142 -4.51 26.34 -3.99
N HIS A 143 -3.26 25.93 -4.21
CA HIS A 143 -2.89 24.80 -5.05
C HIS A 143 -2.55 23.53 -4.26
N GLN A 144 -2.77 23.51 -2.93
CA GLN A 144 -2.54 22.32 -2.11
C GLN A 144 -3.29 21.10 -2.65
N GLY A 145 -2.58 19.99 -2.83
CA GLY A 145 -3.13 18.75 -3.41
C GLY A 145 -3.10 18.70 -4.95
N THR A 146 -2.51 19.69 -5.59
CA THR A 146 -2.16 19.69 -7.03
C THR A 146 -0.65 19.76 -7.23
N TYR A 147 -0.19 19.54 -8.44
CA TYR A 147 1.23 19.44 -8.76
C TYR A 147 1.54 20.14 -10.08
N LEU A 148 2.68 20.82 -10.14
CA LEU A 148 3.34 21.14 -11.41
C LEU A 148 4.13 19.92 -11.87
N ILE A 149 4.19 19.70 -13.18
CA ILE A 149 4.98 18.64 -13.81
C ILE A 149 6.15 19.30 -14.54
N ARG A 150 7.32 19.32 -13.91
CA ARG A 150 8.52 20.04 -14.36
C ARG A 150 9.41 19.13 -15.21
N SER A 151 9.73 19.55 -16.42
CA SER A 151 10.68 18.87 -17.31
C SER A 151 12.09 18.91 -16.75
N LYS A 152 12.79 17.78 -16.78
CA LYS A 152 14.22 17.67 -16.39
C LYS A 152 15.14 18.48 -17.31
N VAL A 153 14.82 18.53 -18.61
CA VAL A 153 15.71 19.14 -19.63
C VAL A 153 15.45 20.62 -19.78
N THR A 154 14.18 21.02 -19.85
CA THR A 154 13.82 22.41 -20.17
C THR A 154 13.58 23.24 -18.92
N GLU A 155 13.42 22.60 -17.76
CA GLU A 155 12.99 23.23 -16.50
C GLU A 155 11.63 23.93 -16.59
N LYS A 156 10.92 23.80 -17.72
CA LYS A 156 9.57 24.29 -17.94
C LYS A 156 8.55 23.32 -17.34
N VAL A 157 7.37 23.83 -17.02
CA VAL A 157 6.25 23.04 -16.51
C VAL A 157 5.24 22.75 -17.59
N LEU A 158 4.63 21.56 -17.56
CA LEU A 158 3.52 21.23 -18.46
C LEU A 158 2.30 22.12 -18.18
N PHE A 159 1.50 22.35 -19.22
CA PHE A 159 0.19 22.97 -19.11
C PHE A 159 -0.84 22.26 -19.98
N CYS A 160 -2.12 22.37 -19.61
CA CYS A 160 -3.24 21.86 -20.38
C CYS A 160 -4.42 22.85 -20.37
N ARG A 161 -4.85 23.29 -21.56
CA ARG A 161 -5.88 24.32 -21.77
C ARG A 161 -6.75 24.02 -23.00
N ASP A 162 -7.94 24.59 -23.02
CA ASP A 162 -8.97 24.41 -24.06
C ASP A 162 -9.22 25.66 -24.91
N THR A 163 -8.66 26.80 -24.52
CA THR A 163 -8.92 28.12 -25.14
C THR A 163 -7.96 28.50 -26.26
N GLU A 164 -6.68 28.16 -26.15
CA GLU A 164 -5.64 28.60 -27.09
C GLU A 164 -4.67 27.47 -27.44
N LYS A 165 -4.26 27.41 -28.72
CA LYS A 165 -3.24 26.46 -29.19
C LYS A 165 -1.82 26.90 -28.80
N PRO A 166 -0.88 25.96 -28.55
CA PRO A 166 -1.13 24.53 -28.40
C PRO A 166 -1.94 24.27 -27.12
N TYR A 167 -2.79 23.23 -27.15
CA TYR A 167 -3.66 22.90 -26.02
C TYR A 167 -2.91 22.18 -24.88
N VAL A 168 -1.85 21.46 -25.22
CA VAL A 168 -0.90 20.88 -24.28
C VAL A 168 0.48 21.36 -24.70
N GLY A 169 1.25 21.87 -23.75
CA GLY A 169 2.57 22.43 -24.00
C GLY A 169 3.38 22.56 -22.72
N HIS A 170 4.42 23.37 -22.76
CA HIS A 170 5.22 23.72 -21.58
C HIS A 170 5.49 25.22 -21.49
N THR A 171 5.75 25.74 -20.30
CA THR A 171 6.00 27.17 -20.08
C THR A 171 7.03 27.42 -18.98
N ASP A 172 7.70 28.56 -19.02
CA ASP A 172 8.72 29.00 -18.04
C ASP A 172 8.13 29.38 -16.68
N VAL A 173 6.80 29.48 -16.58
CA VAL A 173 6.11 29.97 -15.37
C VAL A 173 6.20 28.95 -14.23
N TYR A 174 7.21 29.11 -13.39
CA TYR A 174 7.11 28.81 -11.97
C TYR A 174 6.10 29.78 -11.38
N GLY A 175 5.13 29.28 -10.62
CA GLY A 175 4.06 30.07 -10.00
C GLY A 175 4.57 31.18 -9.09
N THR A 176 5.07 32.28 -9.67
CA THR A 176 5.07 33.57 -9.01
C THR A 176 3.59 33.92 -8.82
N ASP A 177 3.21 34.13 -7.57
CA ASP A 177 1.83 34.30 -7.08
C ASP A 177 0.99 35.33 -7.87
N GLU A 178 1.62 36.13 -8.74
CA GLU A 178 0.97 37.16 -9.55
C GLU A 178 0.32 36.66 -10.85
N SER A 179 0.36 35.35 -11.15
CA SER A 179 -0.47 34.80 -12.24
C SER A 179 -1.41 33.68 -11.77
N GLU A 180 -2.43 34.07 -11.00
CA GLU A 180 -3.73 33.36 -10.93
C GLU A 180 -4.25 32.94 -12.33
N TYR A 181 -3.74 33.59 -13.38
CA TYR A 181 -4.03 33.36 -14.79
C TYR A 181 -3.66 31.99 -15.36
N TYR A 182 -2.87 31.15 -14.68
CA TYR A 182 -2.47 29.84 -15.23
C TYR A 182 -2.72 28.64 -14.31
N GLY A 183 -3.91 28.57 -13.72
CA GLY A 183 -4.47 27.34 -13.13
C GLY A 183 -4.35 26.09 -14.05
N VAL A 184 -4.08 26.32 -15.34
CA VAL A 184 -3.82 25.33 -16.40
C VAL A 184 -2.51 24.52 -16.25
N ASN A 185 -1.59 24.95 -15.39
CA ASN A 185 -0.32 24.26 -15.12
C ASN A 185 -0.42 23.29 -13.93
N TRP A 186 -1.50 23.41 -13.15
CA TRP A 186 -1.69 22.65 -11.91
C TRP A 186 -2.52 21.41 -12.16
N PHE A 187 -1.92 20.25 -11.95
CA PHE A 187 -2.57 18.96 -12.17
C PHE A 187 -2.97 18.31 -10.86
N LYS A 188 -4.23 17.88 -10.77
CA LYS A 188 -4.68 16.88 -9.83
C LYS A 188 -4.40 15.50 -10.41
N ILE A 189 -3.70 14.67 -9.62
CA ILE A 189 -3.47 13.27 -9.95
C ILE A 189 -4.70 12.48 -9.47
N GLU A 190 -5.45 11.90 -10.40
CA GLU A 190 -6.67 11.14 -10.09
C GLU A 190 -6.44 9.64 -10.32
N PRO A 191 -6.26 8.84 -9.25
CA PRO A 191 -6.04 7.40 -9.38
C PRO A 191 -7.19 6.71 -10.12
N GLY A 192 -6.85 5.80 -11.01
CA GLY A 192 -7.81 4.95 -11.70
C GLY A 192 -8.35 3.82 -10.82
N THR A 193 -9.40 3.16 -11.29
CA THR A 193 -10.03 2.01 -10.62
C THR A 193 -10.03 0.77 -11.51
N GLY A 194 -10.21 -0.42 -10.92
CA GLY A 194 -10.30 -1.67 -11.67
C GLY A 194 -9.05 -1.93 -12.53
N LYS A 195 -9.21 -2.06 -13.85
CA LYS A 195 -8.07 -2.25 -14.77
C LYS A 195 -7.08 -1.07 -14.80
N TYR A 196 -7.48 0.09 -14.28
CA TYR A 196 -6.66 1.29 -14.18
C TYR A 196 -6.10 1.53 -12.78
N ALA A 197 -6.19 0.57 -11.84
CA ALA A 197 -5.79 0.77 -10.44
C ALA A 197 -4.31 1.15 -10.21
N LYS A 198 -3.44 0.91 -11.21
CA LYS A 198 -2.01 1.32 -11.21
C LYS A 198 -1.73 2.54 -12.09
N HIS A 199 -2.78 3.20 -12.56
CA HIS A 199 -2.71 4.34 -13.45
C HIS A 199 -3.49 5.52 -12.86
N PHE A 200 -3.35 6.69 -13.45
CA PHE A 200 -4.00 7.92 -13.02
C PHE A 200 -4.28 8.85 -14.18
N ARG A 201 -5.23 9.77 -14.01
CA ARG A 201 -5.43 10.88 -14.94
C ARG A 201 -4.70 12.12 -14.44
N LEU A 202 -4.25 12.94 -15.39
CA LEU A 202 -3.72 14.27 -15.13
C LEU A 202 -4.83 15.28 -15.41
N ARG A 203 -5.58 15.67 -14.38
CA ARG A 203 -6.71 16.59 -14.49
C ARG A 203 -6.28 18.00 -14.12
N THR A 204 -6.62 18.97 -14.95
CA THR A 204 -6.50 20.39 -14.63
C THR A 204 -7.80 20.87 -13.98
N PRO A 205 -7.80 21.27 -12.69
CA PRO A 205 -9.05 21.63 -12.00
C PRO A 205 -9.75 22.87 -12.54
N VAL A 206 -9.00 23.86 -13.07
CA VAL A 206 -9.55 25.19 -13.43
C VAL A 206 -10.56 25.14 -14.58
N ASN A 207 -10.37 24.24 -15.53
CA ASN A 207 -11.19 24.08 -16.73
C ASN A 207 -11.76 22.65 -16.88
N ASP A 208 -11.55 21.81 -15.88
CA ASP A 208 -12.09 20.45 -15.80
C ASP A 208 -11.78 19.58 -17.03
N ILE A 209 -10.51 19.59 -17.45
CA ILE A 209 -10.00 18.77 -18.56
C ILE A 209 -8.89 17.84 -18.10
N VAL A 210 -8.61 16.80 -18.87
CA VAL A 210 -7.52 15.85 -18.66
C VAL A 210 -6.61 15.79 -19.89
N ILE A 211 -5.32 15.53 -19.66
CA ILE A 211 -4.40 15.19 -20.76
C ILE A 211 -4.73 13.79 -21.28
N PHE A 212 -4.64 13.59 -22.60
CA PHE A 212 -4.63 12.26 -23.20
C PHE A 212 -3.36 12.02 -24.03
N THR A 213 -2.98 10.74 -24.18
CA THR A 213 -1.98 10.28 -25.18
C THR A 213 -2.49 9.08 -25.95
N ARG A 214 -2.36 9.09 -27.28
CA ARG A 214 -2.87 8.04 -28.18
C ARG A 214 -2.05 7.95 -29.47
N THR A 215 -2.17 6.82 -30.17
CA THR A 215 -1.44 6.54 -31.43
C THR A 215 -2.36 6.28 -32.62
N ASP A 216 -3.66 6.12 -32.38
CA ASP A 216 -4.68 5.78 -33.37
C ASP A 216 -5.10 6.97 -34.24
N MET A 217 -5.03 8.20 -33.72
CA MET A 217 -5.35 9.41 -34.49
C MET A 217 -4.65 10.66 -33.95
N GLN A 218 -4.43 11.64 -34.83
CA GLN A 218 -3.91 12.95 -34.45
C GLN A 218 -4.98 13.86 -33.80
N PRO A 219 -4.60 14.77 -32.90
CA PRO A 219 -3.26 14.89 -32.32
C PRO A 219 -2.97 13.70 -31.37
N TRP A 220 -1.71 13.32 -31.25
CA TRP A 220 -1.27 12.19 -30.41
C TRP A 220 -1.30 12.55 -28.93
N ILE A 221 -1.00 13.81 -28.59
CA ILE A 221 -1.23 14.40 -27.27
C ILE A 221 -2.26 15.51 -27.38
N GLY A 222 -3.14 15.63 -26.39
CA GLY A 222 -4.16 16.67 -26.36
C GLY A 222 -4.91 16.68 -25.05
N TYR A 223 -6.10 17.27 -25.07
CA TYR A 223 -6.98 17.31 -23.90
C TYR A 223 -8.36 16.72 -24.20
N HIS A 224 -9.04 16.31 -23.15
CA HIS A 224 -10.45 15.92 -23.21
C HIS A 224 -11.18 16.46 -21.97
N PRO A 225 -12.47 16.83 -22.06
CA PRO A 225 -13.31 17.04 -20.88
C PRO A 225 -13.18 15.89 -19.87
N ALA A 226 -12.96 16.22 -18.59
CA ALA A 226 -12.68 15.23 -17.54
C ALA A 226 -13.89 14.37 -17.16
N LYS A 227 -15.11 14.83 -17.46
CA LYS A 227 -16.36 14.08 -17.26
C LYS A 227 -16.39 12.77 -18.05
N ASP A 228 -15.73 12.74 -19.21
CA ASP A 228 -15.66 11.58 -20.07
C ASP A 228 -14.36 10.81 -19.76
N VAL A 229 -14.47 9.50 -19.56
CA VAL A 229 -13.35 8.66 -19.12
C VAL A 229 -12.99 7.68 -20.23
N PHE A 230 -11.83 7.89 -20.84
CA PHE A 230 -11.29 7.03 -21.89
C PHE A 230 -9.95 6.42 -21.48
N ALA A 231 -9.57 5.30 -22.11
CA ALA A 231 -8.34 4.57 -21.79
C ALA A 231 -7.07 5.39 -22.03
N ASN A 232 -7.09 6.30 -23.00
CA ASN A 232 -6.00 7.20 -23.34
C ASN A 232 -5.82 8.37 -22.36
N HIS A 233 -6.68 8.51 -21.35
CA HIS A 233 -6.55 9.52 -20.28
C HIS A 233 -5.61 9.08 -19.14
N PHE A 234 -5.21 7.80 -19.15
CA PHE A 234 -4.52 7.16 -18.03
C PHE A 234 -3.02 7.08 -18.27
N PHE A 235 -2.25 7.41 -17.24
CA PHE A 235 -0.80 7.38 -17.18
C PHE A 235 -0.33 6.53 -16.00
N SER A 236 0.90 6.03 -16.06
CA SER A 236 1.62 5.50 -14.91
C SER A 236 2.98 6.19 -14.77
N PHE A 237 3.55 6.13 -13.57
CA PHE A 237 4.91 6.59 -13.36
C PHE A 237 5.90 5.50 -13.79
N ASP A 238 6.76 5.86 -14.73
CA ASP A 238 7.88 5.04 -15.19
C ASP A 238 9.18 5.72 -14.71
N TYR A 239 9.57 5.37 -13.48
CA TYR A 239 10.65 6.02 -12.75
C TYR A 239 12.01 5.89 -13.47
N GLU A 240 12.89 6.85 -13.19
CA GLU A 240 14.29 6.74 -13.56
C GLU A 240 14.98 5.53 -12.93
N ASP A 241 16.22 5.28 -13.33
CA ASP A 241 17.00 4.18 -12.75
C ASP A 241 17.29 4.48 -11.26
N MET A 242 16.77 3.62 -10.40
CA MET A 242 16.95 3.69 -8.94
C MET A 242 17.97 2.65 -8.46
N GLU A 243 18.71 2.98 -7.41
CA GLU A 243 19.62 2.08 -6.71
C GLU A 243 18.96 1.57 -5.41
N PHE A 244 19.04 0.27 -5.15
CA PHE A 244 18.60 -0.30 -3.88
C PHE A 244 19.53 0.15 -2.76
N VAL A 245 18.97 0.71 -1.68
CA VAL A 245 19.73 1.12 -0.50
C VAL A 245 19.65 0.03 0.56
N ASP A 246 18.44 -0.22 1.05
CA ASP A 246 18.18 -1.26 2.04
C ASP A 246 16.71 -1.66 2.13
N ILE A 247 16.46 -2.66 2.96
CA ILE A 247 15.15 -3.11 3.38
C ILE A 247 15.10 -3.16 4.91
N VAL A 248 14.06 -2.56 5.49
CA VAL A 248 13.79 -2.53 6.92
C VAL A 248 12.49 -3.26 7.19
N TYR A 249 12.54 -4.31 8.01
CA TYR A 249 11.37 -5.08 8.42
C TYR A 249 10.80 -4.56 9.74
N ASP A 250 9.48 -4.41 9.82
CA ASP A 250 8.79 -4.16 11.08
C ASP A 250 8.47 -5.50 11.77
N ILE A 251 9.47 -6.04 12.45
CA ILE A 251 9.39 -7.33 13.14
C ILE A 251 8.32 -7.32 14.24
N LYS A 252 8.08 -6.17 14.88
CA LYS A 252 7.08 -6.04 15.94
C LYS A 252 5.65 -6.17 15.41
N ALA A 253 5.42 -5.73 14.17
CA ALA A 253 4.16 -5.91 13.45
C ALA A 253 4.07 -7.25 12.72
N GLY A 254 5.10 -8.11 12.84
CA GLY A 254 5.15 -9.41 12.21
C GLY A 254 4.12 -10.38 12.80
N LYS A 255 3.50 -11.18 11.94
CA LYS A 255 2.57 -12.25 12.32
C LYS A 255 3.20 -13.60 12.06
N LEU A 256 3.17 -14.45 13.08
CA LEU A 256 3.52 -15.86 12.98
C LEU A 256 2.24 -16.69 12.98
N ILE A 257 2.03 -17.44 11.91
CA ILE A 257 0.97 -18.45 11.79
C ILE A 257 1.66 -19.80 11.92
N GLN A 258 1.67 -20.34 13.14
CA GLN A 258 2.29 -21.63 13.41
C GLN A 258 1.57 -22.76 12.68
N SER A 259 2.35 -23.68 12.12
CA SER A 259 1.86 -24.95 11.59
C SER A 259 2.17 -26.08 12.59
N PRO A 260 1.47 -27.23 12.50
CA PRO A 260 1.82 -28.40 13.30
C PRO A 260 3.30 -28.76 13.14
N PRO A 261 3.98 -29.19 14.22
CA PRO A 261 5.37 -29.62 14.16
C PRO A 261 5.57 -30.71 13.09
N TYR A 262 6.66 -30.58 12.35
CA TYR A 262 7.05 -31.54 11.33
C TYR A 262 7.96 -32.60 11.97
N GLU A 263 7.54 -33.86 11.99
CA GLU A 263 8.41 -34.97 12.39
C GLU A 263 9.50 -35.16 11.35
N VAL A 264 10.72 -34.85 11.77
CA VAL A 264 11.93 -34.99 10.96
C VAL A 264 12.48 -36.40 11.06
N ARG A 265 12.40 -36.98 12.27
CA ARG A 265 12.96 -38.30 12.51
C ARG A 265 12.29 -39.01 13.68
N ASN A 266 12.26 -40.32 13.58
CA ASN A 266 11.73 -41.22 14.59
C ASN A 266 12.56 -42.51 14.57
N PHE A 267 13.35 -42.73 15.62
CA PHE A 267 14.25 -43.88 15.72
C PHE A 267 14.23 -44.47 17.13
N VAL A 268 14.79 -45.66 17.27
CA VAL A 268 14.73 -46.43 18.50
C VAL A 268 16.15 -46.83 18.93
N VAL A 269 16.44 -46.66 20.22
CA VAL A 269 17.66 -47.10 20.89
C VAL A 269 17.29 -48.20 21.87
N ARG A 270 17.89 -49.38 21.71
CA ARG A 270 17.55 -50.55 22.51
C ARG A 270 18.78 -51.03 23.27
N SER A 271 18.69 -51.10 24.60
CA SER A 271 19.74 -51.74 25.39
C SER A 271 19.50 -53.24 25.49
N ARG A 272 20.49 -54.03 25.06
CA ARG A 272 20.50 -55.49 25.23
C ARG A 272 21.49 -55.96 26.30
N SER A 273 22.19 -55.04 26.95
CA SER A 273 23.16 -55.36 27.98
C SER A 273 22.57 -55.23 29.38
N THR A 274 23.34 -55.66 30.37
CA THR A 274 23.07 -55.42 31.79
C THR A 274 23.48 -54.01 32.25
N GLN A 275 23.99 -53.18 31.33
CA GLN A 275 24.46 -51.82 31.59
C GLN A 275 23.67 -50.81 30.74
N GLU A 276 23.69 -49.54 31.15
CA GLU A 276 23.13 -48.47 30.33
C GLU A 276 23.87 -48.41 28.99
N GLN A 277 23.12 -48.33 27.88
CA GLN A 277 23.69 -48.11 26.56
C GLN A 277 23.33 -46.71 26.08
N GLU A 278 24.35 -45.92 25.78
CA GLU A 278 24.21 -44.64 25.10
C GLU A 278 24.30 -44.88 23.60
N SER A 279 23.38 -44.31 22.83
CA SER A 279 23.52 -44.26 21.38
C SER A 279 24.79 -43.49 21.06
N SER A 280 25.63 -44.01 20.15
CA SER A 280 26.72 -43.21 19.60
C SER A 280 26.17 -41.87 19.12
N SER A 281 26.82 -40.76 19.46
CA SER A 281 26.37 -39.40 19.14
C SER A 281 26.33 -39.22 17.62
N GLN A 282 25.26 -39.66 16.98
CA GLN A 282 25.07 -39.53 15.56
C GLN A 282 24.66 -38.08 15.31
N GLU A 283 25.44 -37.42 14.46
CA GLU A 283 25.08 -36.13 13.91
C GLU A 283 23.97 -36.35 12.89
N TYR A 284 22.89 -35.62 13.05
CA TYR A 284 21.75 -35.66 12.14
C TYR A 284 21.66 -34.36 11.37
N THR A 285 21.62 -34.51 10.05
CA THR A 285 21.50 -33.40 9.10
C THR A 285 20.17 -33.53 8.38
N GLU A 286 19.26 -32.58 8.60
CA GLU A 286 18.00 -32.47 7.86
C GLU A 286 17.96 -31.18 7.05
N THR A 287 17.42 -31.23 5.84
CA THR A 287 17.28 -30.03 5.00
C THR A 287 15.82 -29.69 4.80
N VAL A 288 15.38 -28.55 5.32
CA VAL A 288 13.99 -28.08 5.22
C VAL A 288 13.89 -26.97 4.18
N THR A 289 12.94 -27.12 3.25
CA THR A 289 12.61 -26.08 2.27
C THR A 289 11.68 -25.03 2.87
N ASN A 290 12.12 -23.79 2.78
CA ASN A 290 11.44 -22.59 3.22
C ASN A 290 11.14 -21.69 2.00
N THR A 291 10.30 -20.65 2.17
CA THR A 291 9.90 -19.74 1.09
C THR A 291 10.07 -18.27 1.46
N SER A 292 10.21 -17.43 0.45
CA SER A 292 10.33 -15.96 0.57
C SER A 292 9.60 -15.29 -0.60
N GLN A 293 8.76 -14.30 -0.31
CA GLN A 293 8.03 -13.53 -1.29
C GLN A 293 7.80 -12.11 -0.78
N PHE A 294 8.02 -11.12 -1.65
CA PHE A 294 7.68 -9.73 -1.38
C PHE A 294 6.37 -9.38 -2.08
N GLU A 295 5.36 -8.98 -1.31
CA GLU A 295 4.14 -8.39 -1.84
C GLU A 295 4.23 -6.87 -1.72
N GLU A 296 4.17 -6.17 -2.85
CA GLU A 296 4.13 -4.72 -2.89
C GLU A 296 2.76 -4.21 -2.46
N SER A 297 2.72 -3.24 -1.54
CA SER A 297 1.47 -2.59 -1.15
C SER A 297 1.37 -1.17 -1.72
N ARG A 298 2.42 -0.36 -1.56
CA ARG A 298 2.46 1.07 -1.91
C ARG A 298 3.90 1.51 -2.11
N GLY A 299 4.20 2.35 -3.11
CA GLY A 299 5.54 2.93 -3.24
C GLY A 299 5.99 3.19 -4.66
N LEU A 300 7.31 3.36 -4.80
CA LEU A 300 7.99 3.24 -6.08
C LEU A 300 7.80 1.81 -6.62
N THR A 301 7.38 1.72 -7.88
CA THR A 301 7.29 0.44 -8.58
C THR A 301 8.70 -0.12 -8.74
N ILE A 302 8.96 -1.30 -8.17
CA ILE A 302 10.22 -2.01 -8.37
C ILE A 302 10.06 -2.93 -9.57
N SER A 303 10.96 -2.81 -10.55
CA SER A 303 10.95 -3.65 -11.74
C SER A 303 11.06 -5.13 -11.38
N ALA A 304 10.25 -5.97 -12.03
CA ALA A 304 10.29 -7.41 -11.84
C ALA A 304 11.70 -7.95 -12.14
N GLY A 305 12.24 -8.78 -11.24
CA GLY A 305 13.56 -9.39 -11.40
C GLY A 305 14.73 -8.58 -10.83
N VAL A 306 14.50 -7.38 -10.26
CA VAL A 306 15.51 -6.71 -9.41
C VAL A 306 15.89 -7.65 -8.26
N THR A 307 17.18 -7.87 -8.06
CA THR A 307 17.72 -8.65 -6.94
C THR A 307 17.82 -7.76 -5.70
N ILE A 308 17.21 -8.20 -4.62
CA ILE A 308 17.31 -7.62 -3.28
C ILE A 308 18.20 -8.52 -2.46
N SER A 309 19.30 -7.98 -1.94
CA SER A 309 20.23 -8.72 -1.10
C SER A 309 20.05 -8.34 0.36
N GLY A 310 19.82 -9.31 1.25
CA GLY A 310 19.69 -9.04 2.69
C GLY A 310 19.24 -10.25 3.50
N SER A 311 19.19 -10.07 4.81
CA SER A 311 18.57 -11.04 5.71
C SER A 311 17.04 -11.07 5.52
N VAL A 312 16.43 -12.23 5.69
CA VAL A 312 14.96 -12.38 5.69
C VAL A 312 14.44 -12.67 7.10
N PRO A 313 13.17 -12.37 7.41
CA PRO A 313 12.58 -12.73 8.68
C PRO A 313 12.50 -14.26 8.88
N GLY A 314 12.63 -14.67 10.14
CA GLY A 314 12.44 -16.02 10.64
C GLY A 314 11.73 -15.98 11.99
N PHE A 315 11.72 -17.10 12.71
CA PHE A 315 11.22 -17.13 14.09
C PHE A 315 12.05 -18.06 14.98
N ALA A 316 12.02 -17.77 16.27
CA ALA A 316 12.55 -18.61 17.35
C ALA A 316 11.69 -18.39 18.59
N ASP A 317 11.47 -19.43 19.40
CA ASP A 317 10.65 -19.34 20.62
C ASP A 317 9.31 -18.59 20.43
N VAL A 318 8.58 -18.90 19.35
CA VAL A 318 7.31 -18.27 18.94
C VAL A 318 7.35 -16.78 18.58
N GLU A 319 8.52 -16.15 18.54
CA GLU A 319 8.69 -14.74 18.17
C GLU A 319 9.29 -14.58 16.77
N VAL A 320 8.79 -13.63 15.99
CA VAL A 320 9.40 -13.22 14.72
C VAL A 320 10.74 -12.52 15.01
N ARG A 321 11.79 -12.90 14.29
CA ARG A 321 13.15 -12.33 14.42
C ARG A 321 13.82 -12.22 13.04
N MET A 322 14.88 -11.42 12.93
CA MET A 322 15.71 -11.45 11.72
C MET A 322 16.59 -12.71 11.72
N ASP A 323 16.59 -13.49 10.65
CA ASP A 323 17.50 -14.63 10.51
C ASP A 323 18.85 -14.15 9.95
N ALA A 324 19.78 -13.84 10.85
CA ALA A 324 21.11 -13.35 10.49
C ALA A 324 21.97 -14.39 9.74
N SER A 325 21.61 -15.67 9.81
CA SER A 325 22.31 -16.75 9.08
C SER A 325 21.93 -16.81 7.60
N ALA A 326 20.94 -16.01 7.20
CA ALA A 326 20.29 -16.07 5.91
C ALA A 326 20.47 -14.78 5.10
N THR A 327 21.71 -14.38 4.79
CA THR A 327 21.94 -13.35 3.74
C THR A 327 21.57 -13.96 2.39
N ARG A 328 20.61 -13.35 1.68
CA ARG A 328 20.08 -13.91 0.43
C ARG A 328 19.83 -12.87 -0.62
N GLU A 329 19.98 -13.32 -1.85
CA GLU A 329 19.55 -12.62 -3.06
C GLU A 329 18.15 -13.08 -3.41
N SER A 330 17.18 -12.17 -3.41
CA SER A 330 15.80 -12.45 -3.80
C SER A 330 15.33 -11.57 -4.94
N LYS A 331 14.68 -12.20 -5.93
CA LYS A 331 14.12 -11.51 -7.09
C LYS A 331 12.74 -10.93 -6.77
N TRP A 332 12.61 -9.63 -6.97
CA TRP A 332 11.34 -8.93 -6.79
C TRP A 332 10.22 -9.51 -7.67
N GLY A 333 9.02 -9.61 -7.09
CA GLY A 333 7.82 -10.09 -7.76
C GLY A 333 7.76 -11.61 -7.98
N LYS A 334 8.69 -12.38 -7.40
CA LYS A 334 8.71 -13.84 -7.47
C LYS A 334 8.68 -14.44 -6.07
N SER A 335 8.01 -15.58 -5.95
CA SER A 335 8.19 -16.46 -4.79
C SER A 335 9.45 -17.29 -5.02
N GLU A 336 10.31 -17.34 -4.03
CA GLU A 336 11.52 -18.13 -4.05
C GLU A 336 11.50 -19.19 -2.94
N THR A 337 12.20 -20.28 -3.19
CA THR A 337 12.44 -21.34 -2.22
C THR A 337 13.90 -21.34 -1.82
N PHE A 338 14.18 -21.64 -0.56
CA PHE A 338 15.54 -21.83 -0.07
C PHE A 338 15.57 -22.98 0.94
N THR A 339 16.73 -23.59 1.10
CA THR A 339 16.91 -24.68 2.06
C THR A 339 17.58 -24.19 3.33
N LYS A 340 17.13 -24.69 4.48
CA LYS A 340 17.77 -24.52 5.78
C LYS A 340 18.19 -25.89 6.28
N THR A 341 19.49 -26.04 6.54
CA THR A 341 20.06 -27.30 7.04
C THR A 341 20.14 -27.26 8.56
N TRP A 342 19.54 -28.25 9.20
CA TRP A 342 19.54 -28.46 10.63
C TRP A 342 20.55 -29.55 10.96
N VAL A 343 21.56 -29.21 11.73
CA VAL A 343 22.57 -30.15 12.22
C VAL A 343 22.40 -30.27 13.73
N THR A 344 22.11 -31.47 14.21
CA THR A 344 21.85 -31.70 15.63
C THR A 344 22.40 -33.03 16.12
N LYS A 345 22.76 -33.07 17.41
CA LYS A 345 23.27 -34.25 18.10
C LYS A 345 22.41 -34.49 19.32
N TYR A 346 21.73 -35.62 19.35
CA TYR A 346 20.90 -36.02 20.48
C TYR A 346 21.45 -37.31 21.08
N PRO A 347 22.11 -37.25 22.24
CA PRO A 347 22.42 -38.45 22.98
C PRO A 347 21.10 -39.08 23.47
N ALA A 348 20.94 -40.38 23.27
CA ALA A 348 19.83 -41.14 23.79
C ALA A 348 20.38 -42.30 24.62
N LYS A 349 19.87 -42.46 25.83
CA LYS A 349 20.32 -43.47 26.79
C LYS A 349 19.20 -44.46 27.04
N ALA A 350 19.46 -45.73 26.79
CA ALA A 350 18.54 -46.82 27.11
C ALA A 350 19.07 -47.58 28.34
N GLN A 351 18.26 -47.63 29.40
CA GLN A 351 18.53 -48.44 30.58
C GLN A 351 18.61 -49.94 30.24
N PRO A 352 19.26 -50.78 31.05
CA PRO A 352 19.35 -52.22 30.82
C PRO A 352 18.00 -52.86 30.48
N GLY A 353 17.92 -53.56 29.35
CA GLY A 353 16.70 -54.22 28.88
C GLY A 353 15.55 -53.29 28.45
N ARG A 354 15.77 -51.97 28.37
CA ARG A 354 14.77 -51.00 27.92
C ARG A 354 14.99 -50.57 26.47
N THR A 355 13.92 -50.03 25.90
CA THR A 355 13.87 -49.46 24.56
C THR A 355 13.40 -48.02 24.69
N VAL A 356 14.13 -47.09 24.08
CA VAL A 356 13.80 -45.67 24.04
C VAL A 356 13.57 -45.26 22.61
N ARG A 357 12.38 -44.75 22.30
CA ARG A 357 12.04 -44.10 21.03
C ARG A 357 12.38 -42.63 21.13
N VAL A 358 13.09 -42.11 20.13
CA VAL A 358 13.49 -40.71 20.01
C VAL A 358 12.76 -40.12 18.81
N ILE A 359 11.98 -39.07 19.05
CA ILE A 359 11.22 -38.33 18.03
C ILE A 359 11.78 -36.91 17.95
N VAL A 360 12.29 -36.53 16.79
CA VAL A 360 12.81 -35.19 16.51
C VAL A 360 11.80 -34.45 15.64
N THR A 361 11.37 -33.29 16.12
CA THR A 361 10.42 -32.43 15.40
C THR A 361 10.99 -31.04 15.19
N ILE A 362 10.67 -30.43 14.06
CA ILE A 362 11.00 -29.03 13.73
C ILE A 362 9.70 -28.25 13.61
N GLU A 363 9.65 -27.05 14.17
CA GLU A 363 8.49 -26.17 13.99
C GLU A 363 8.57 -25.50 12.61
N ARG A 364 7.41 -25.39 11.97
CA ARG A 364 7.24 -24.63 10.73
C ARG A 364 6.16 -23.58 10.94
N GLY A 365 6.36 -22.43 10.34
CA GLY A 365 5.43 -21.32 10.45
C GLY A 365 5.41 -20.48 9.20
N SER A 366 4.22 -20.01 8.84
CA SER A 366 4.05 -18.95 7.84
C SER A 366 4.20 -17.60 8.54
N LEU A 367 4.98 -16.73 7.95
CA LEU A 367 5.28 -15.40 8.46
C LEU A 367 4.70 -14.36 7.51
N GLU A 368 4.12 -13.31 8.08
CA GLU A 368 3.77 -12.08 7.37
C GLU A 368 4.43 -10.90 8.10
N VAL A 369 5.36 -10.20 7.45
CA VAL A 369 6.15 -9.15 8.09
C VAL A 369 6.12 -7.89 7.23
N PRO A 370 5.56 -6.77 7.70
CA PRO A 370 5.62 -5.51 6.99
C PRO A 370 7.07 -5.07 6.76
N TYR A 371 7.35 -4.46 5.62
CA TYR A 371 8.67 -3.92 5.31
C TYR A 371 8.59 -2.55 4.64
N LYS A 372 9.74 -1.87 4.66
CA LYS A 372 10.04 -0.66 3.89
C LYS A 372 11.36 -0.85 3.15
N ILE A 373 11.33 -0.76 1.84
CA ILE A 373 12.50 -0.66 0.96
C ILE A 373 12.79 0.80 0.71
N ARG A 374 14.07 1.17 0.78
CA ARG A 374 14.55 2.48 0.38
C ARG A 374 15.35 2.36 -0.90
N GLN A 375 15.05 3.23 -1.86
CA GLN A 375 15.77 3.32 -3.12
C GLN A 375 16.26 4.74 -3.33
N LYS A 376 17.45 4.88 -3.90
CA LYS A 376 18.09 6.17 -4.17
C LYS A 376 18.08 6.45 -5.67
N SER A 377 17.61 7.62 -6.08
CA SER A 377 17.73 8.05 -7.48
C SER A 377 19.22 8.13 -7.83
N LYS A 378 19.60 7.49 -8.95
CA LYS A 378 20.99 7.56 -9.42
C LYS A 378 21.39 8.95 -9.88
N SER A 379 20.44 9.77 -10.34
CA SER A 379 20.73 11.10 -10.88
C SER A 379 20.73 12.19 -9.81
N THR A 380 19.84 12.13 -8.82
CA THR A 380 19.70 13.19 -7.80
C THR A 380 20.15 12.76 -6.41
N GLY A 381 20.25 11.47 -6.15
CA GLY A 381 20.47 10.92 -4.82
C GLY A 381 19.26 11.02 -3.89
N GLN A 382 18.10 11.46 -4.38
CA GLN A 382 16.86 11.53 -3.61
C GLN A 382 16.40 10.11 -3.23
N ILE A 383 15.94 9.93 -1.99
CA ILE A 383 15.42 8.65 -1.49
C ILE A 383 13.91 8.59 -1.74
N GLY A 384 13.46 7.50 -2.34
CA GLY A 384 12.05 7.10 -2.36
C GLY A 384 11.86 5.78 -1.62
N GLU A 385 10.61 5.52 -1.23
CA GLU A 385 10.26 4.39 -0.37
C GLU A 385 9.20 3.50 -1.01
N THR A 386 9.34 2.20 -0.78
CA THR A 386 8.33 1.19 -1.12
C THR A 386 8.00 0.37 0.11
N THR A 387 6.72 0.22 0.39
CA THR A 387 6.21 -0.52 1.55
C THR A 387 5.40 -1.73 1.09
N GLY A 388 5.45 -2.79 1.88
CA GLY A 388 4.76 -4.02 1.53
C GLY A 388 4.73 -5.01 2.68
N ILE A 389 4.29 -6.22 2.37
CA ILE A 389 4.28 -7.34 3.30
C ILE A 389 5.18 -8.42 2.71
N TRP A 390 6.20 -8.81 3.47
CA TRP A 390 6.99 -9.99 3.16
C TRP A 390 6.24 -11.20 3.68
N LYS A 391 6.13 -12.23 2.85
CA LYS A 391 5.52 -13.51 3.20
C LYS A 391 6.53 -14.62 3.00
N GLY A 392 6.60 -15.54 3.94
CA GLY A 392 7.49 -16.68 3.82
C GLY A 392 7.12 -17.80 4.77
N VAL A 393 7.41 -19.03 4.37
CA VAL A 393 7.41 -20.18 5.27
C VAL A 393 8.82 -20.33 5.82
N SER A 394 8.95 -20.31 7.13
CA SER A 394 10.22 -20.55 7.81
C SER A 394 10.14 -21.77 8.72
N SER A 395 11.30 -22.29 9.07
CA SER A 395 11.48 -23.33 10.08
C SER A 395 12.30 -22.77 11.24
N GLY A 396 11.86 -23.07 12.45
CA GLY A 396 12.45 -22.64 13.71
C GLY A 396 12.30 -23.73 14.75
N ASN A 397 13.13 -23.67 15.79
CA ASN A 397 13.15 -24.59 16.93
C ASN A 397 13.31 -26.08 16.57
N THR A 398 13.90 -26.85 17.48
CA THR A 398 13.92 -28.31 17.35
C THR A 398 13.58 -28.90 18.69
N THR A 399 12.57 -29.76 18.72
CA THR A 399 12.13 -30.45 19.93
C THR A 399 12.45 -31.92 19.80
N VAL A 400 12.95 -32.50 20.90
CA VAL A 400 13.21 -33.94 20.99
C VAL A 400 12.39 -34.53 22.10
N GLU A 401 11.64 -35.56 21.76
CA GLU A 401 10.86 -36.34 22.70
C GLU A 401 11.47 -37.73 22.83
N TYR A 402 11.62 -38.18 24.08
CA TYR A 402 12.07 -39.52 24.43
C TYR A 402 10.89 -40.29 25.03
N ARG A 403 10.56 -41.45 24.46
CA ARG A 403 9.48 -42.32 24.94
C ARG A 403 10.03 -43.68 25.29
N ASP A 404 9.75 -44.17 26.48
CA ASP A 404 10.00 -45.57 26.83
C ASP A 404 8.98 -46.46 26.12
N GLU A 405 9.45 -47.59 25.58
CA GLU A 405 8.63 -48.64 24.97
C GLU A 405 8.60 -49.95 25.77
#